data_AF-A0A6C1QSH5-F1
#
_entry.id   AF-A0A6C1QSH5-F1
#
_cell.length_a   1.000
_cell.length_b   1.000
_cell.length_c   1.000
_cell.angle_alpha   90.00
_cell.angle_beta   90.00
_cell.angle_gamma   90.00
#
_symmetry.space_group_name_H-M   'P 1'
#
loop_
_entity.id
_entity.type
_entity.pdbx_description
1 polymer ?
#
loop_
_entity_poly.entity_id
_entity_poly.type
_entity_poly.pdbx_seq_one_letter_code
_entity_poly.pdbx_strand_id
1 'polypeptide(L)'
;MNTVRRVAITVIVTALGMLTSCVELDTQITFRTAERGTIALAYRIDSRVLEIGMFDRDASIIPLPVGRSDFAQTAAAIDGLELRSYRMRERDGITTVTAELSFATAHALEAFFGPAAPAVVEAGSAETRFRHRLFDGFPDAIGEPGTRFADSFFSDASVSVTVTTPSAVTNHGVGERAASGRSVTARYTAADLLARAEPIWVDVTW
;
A
#
# COMPACT_ATOMS: atom_id res chain seq x y z
N MET A 1 -2.18 44.25 0.89
CA MET A 1 -3.13 43.22 1.39
C MET A 1 -2.59 41.80 1.13
N ASN A 2 -1.43 41.57 1.76
CA ASN A 2 -0.81 40.39 2.35
C ASN A 2 -1.01 39.01 1.71
N THR A 3 -0.07 38.66 0.84
CA THR A 3 0.29 37.31 0.35
C THR A 3 0.39 36.28 1.48
N VAL A 4 0.80 36.71 2.68
CA VAL A 4 0.88 35.87 3.90
C VAL A 4 -0.50 35.35 4.34
N ARG A 5 -1.57 36.15 4.15
CA ARG A 5 -2.94 35.78 4.52
C ARG A 5 -3.55 34.77 3.54
N ARG A 6 -3.11 34.79 2.27
CA ARG A 6 -3.52 33.82 1.24
C ARG A 6 -2.83 32.46 1.45
N VAL A 7 -1.54 32.45 1.77
CA VAL A 7 -0.80 31.21 2.06
C VAL A 7 -1.32 30.52 3.33
N ALA A 8 -1.63 31.29 4.39
CA ALA A 8 -2.19 30.72 5.62
C ALA A 8 -3.57 30.08 5.41
N ILE A 9 -4.44 30.69 4.58
CA ILE A 9 -5.77 30.15 4.29
C ILE A 9 -5.67 28.89 3.40
N THR A 10 -4.75 28.84 2.43
CA THR A 10 -4.52 27.64 1.61
C THR A 10 -3.96 26.48 2.45
N VAL A 11 -3.02 26.74 3.37
CA VAL A 11 -2.48 25.69 4.26
C VAL A 11 -3.54 25.18 5.25
N ILE A 12 -4.44 26.03 5.74
CA ILE A 12 -5.52 25.63 6.64
C ILE A 12 -6.58 24.81 5.90
N VAL A 13 -6.93 25.15 4.65
CA VAL A 13 -7.91 24.36 3.86
C VAL A 13 -7.33 23.01 3.43
N THR A 14 -6.02 22.91 3.14
CA THR A 14 -5.36 21.62 2.88
C THR A 14 -5.19 20.78 4.15
N ALA A 15 -5.01 21.41 5.32
CA ALA A 15 -4.95 20.71 6.61
C ALA A 15 -6.33 20.27 7.13
N LEU A 16 -7.41 20.95 6.72
CA LEU A 16 -8.78 20.63 7.14
C LEU A 16 -9.40 19.46 6.34
N GLY A 17 -8.75 19.02 5.26
CA GLY A 17 -9.13 17.84 4.48
C GLY A 17 -8.61 16.50 5.01
N MET A 18 -7.90 16.47 6.14
CA MET A 18 -7.27 15.24 6.66
C MET A 18 -8.16 14.40 7.60
N LEU A 19 -9.45 14.73 7.70
CA LEU A 19 -10.33 14.23 8.78
C LEU A 19 -11.29 13.08 8.42
N THR A 20 -11.20 12.44 7.26
CA THR A 20 -12.18 11.38 6.92
C THR A 20 -11.58 10.23 6.11
N SER A 21 -10.66 9.44 6.67
CA SER A 21 -10.46 8.07 6.18
C SER A 21 -10.27 7.11 7.35
N CYS A 22 -11.16 6.12 7.43
CA CYS A 22 -11.17 5.10 8.48
C CYS A 22 -10.09 4.03 8.24
N VAL A 23 -9.74 3.76 6.97
CA VAL A 23 -8.70 2.81 6.59
C VAL A 23 -8.05 3.23 5.27
N GLU A 24 -6.83 3.74 5.30
CA GLU A 24 -6.05 4.00 4.08
C GLU A 24 -4.79 3.15 4.16
N LEU A 25 -4.45 2.45 3.08
CA LEU A 25 -3.20 1.72 2.93
C LEU A 25 -2.47 2.26 1.70
N ASP A 26 -1.34 2.92 1.90
CA ASP A 26 -0.43 3.35 0.85
C ASP A 26 0.87 2.56 0.93
N THR A 27 1.19 1.88 -0.17
CA THR A 27 2.43 1.13 -0.33
C THR A 27 3.23 1.73 -1.47
N GLN A 28 4.46 2.14 -1.20
CA GLN A 28 5.37 2.68 -2.21
C GLN A 28 6.59 1.79 -2.33
N ILE A 29 6.78 1.22 -3.52
CA ILE A 29 7.90 0.36 -3.84
C ILE A 29 8.80 1.13 -4.80
N THR A 30 10.01 1.44 -4.36
CA THR A 30 10.99 2.16 -5.17
C THR A 30 12.17 1.25 -5.49
N PHE A 31 12.30 0.85 -6.75
CA PHE A 31 13.46 0.16 -7.26
C PHE A 31 14.58 1.17 -7.58
N ARG A 32 15.72 1.02 -6.91
CA ARG A 32 16.98 1.72 -7.24
C ARG A 32 17.75 0.99 -8.34
N THR A 33 17.64 -0.34 -8.37
CA THR A 33 18.13 -1.25 -9.42
C THR A 33 17.10 -2.38 -9.56
N ALA A 34 17.31 -3.31 -10.49
CA ALA A 34 16.41 -4.48 -10.64
C ALA A 34 16.24 -5.28 -9.34
N GLU A 35 17.25 -5.32 -8.47
CA GLU A 35 17.24 -6.16 -7.27
C GLU A 35 17.13 -5.39 -5.95
N ARG A 36 17.26 -4.06 -5.97
CA ARG A 36 17.44 -3.26 -4.73
C ARG A 36 16.53 -2.08 -4.69
N GLY A 37 16.06 -1.75 -3.50
CA GLY A 37 15.10 -0.66 -3.34
C GLY A 37 14.61 -0.45 -1.93
N THR A 38 13.47 0.21 -1.84
CA THR A 38 12.77 0.51 -0.60
C THR A 38 11.28 0.23 -0.71
N ILE A 39 10.68 -0.12 0.42
CA ILE A 39 9.24 -0.27 0.61
C ILE A 39 8.86 0.75 1.68
N ALA A 40 8.04 1.73 1.34
CA ALA A 40 7.40 2.60 2.31
C ALA A 40 5.94 2.18 2.47
N LEU A 41 5.52 2.02 3.71
CA LEU A 41 4.16 1.66 4.09
C LEU A 41 3.59 2.77 4.95
N ALA A 42 2.40 3.22 4.61
CA ALA A 42 1.62 4.11 5.45
C ALA A 42 0.21 3.56 5.54
N TYR A 43 -0.27 3.30 6.76
CA TYR A 43 -1.66 2.90 6.94
C TYR A 43 -2.29 3.46 8.19
N ARG A 44 -3.61 3.63 8.10
CA ARG A 44 -4.48 4.12 9.16
C ARG A 44 -5.45 3.03 9.54
N ILE A 45 -5.61 2.78 10.83
CA ILE A 45 -6.50 1.77 11.37
C ILE A 45 -7.35 2.44 12.46
N ASP A 46 -8.67 2.49 12.29
CA ASP A 46 -9.58 2.84 13.38
C ASP A 46 -9.55 1.74 14.46
N SER A 47 -9.42 2.13 15.72
CA SER A 47 -9.34 1.21 16.86
C SER A 47 -10.55 0.27 16.94
N ARG A 48 -11.72 0.71 16.46
CA ARG A 48 -12.93 -0.13 16.38
C ARG A 48 -12.75 -1.31 15.42
N VAL A 49 -11.93 -1.17 14.37
CA VAL A 49 -11.66 -2.27 13.42
C VAL A 49 -10.69 -3.29 14.02
N LEU A 50 -9.76 -2.84 14.87
CA LEU A 50 -8.90 -3.74 15.65
C LEU A 50 -9.71 -4.57 16.65
N GLU A 51 -10.69 -3.94 17.33
CA GLU A 51 -11.58 -4.61 18.30
C GLU A 51 -12.50 -5.66 17.67
N ILE A 52 -12.83 -5.54 16.38
CA ILE A 52 -13.64 -6.51 15.62
C ILE A 52 -12.79 -7.72 15.17
N GLY A 53 -11.47 -7.69 15.38
CA GLY A 53 -10.58 -8.81 15.04
C GLY A 53 -10.28 -8.97 13.55
N MET A 54 -10.62 -7.97 12.72
CA MET A 54 -10.30 -7.96 11.27
C MET A 54 -8.78 -7.99 10.99
N PHE A 55 -7.98 -7.64 12.01
CA PHE A 55 -6.52 -7.70 12.02
C PHE A 55 -5.95 -8.62 13.10
N ASP A 56 -6.78 -9.49 13.70
CA ASP A 56 -6.31 -10.44 14.70
C ASP A 56 -5.40 -11.49 14.06
N ARG A 57 -4.34 -11.91 14.78
CA ARG A 57 -3.23 -12.70 14.21
C ARG A 57 -3.65 -14.03 13.58
N ASP A 58 -4.80 -14.58 13.98
CA ASP A 58 -5.33 -15.86 13.51
C ASP A 58 -6.44 -15.73 12.44
N ALA A 59 -6.96 -14.51 12.20
CA ALA A 59 -8.09 -14.26 11.29
C ALA A 59 -7.92 -13.02 10.38
N SER A 60 -6.71 -12.44 10.33
CA SER A 60 -6.46 -11.24 9.56
C SER A 60 -6.59 -11.48 8.06
N ILE A 61 -7.46 -10.69 7.42
CA ILE A 61 -7.63 -10.68 5.96
C ILE A 61 -6.36 -10.11 5.27
N ILE A 62 -5.57 -9.29 5.99
CA ILE A 62 -4.26 -8.78 5.53
C ILE A 62 -3.33 -8.67 6.75
N PRO A 63 -2.36 -9.60 6.96
CA PRO A 63 -1.46 -9.59 8.11
C PRO A 63 -0.42 -8.46 7.96
N LEU A 64 -0.84 -7.23 8.22
CA LEU A 64 0.06 -6.08 8.26
C LEU A 64 0.75 -6.04 9.64
N PRO A 65 2.09 -5.93 9.70
CA PRO A 65 2.78 -5.66 10.96
C PRO A 65 2.20 -4.40 11.58
N VAL A 66 2.02 -4.31 12.90
CA VAL A 66 1.49 -3.08 13.53
C VAL A 66 2.56 -2.44 14.40
N GLY A 67 3.22 -3.25 15.23
CA GLY A 67 4.27 -2.82 16.14
C GLY A 67 5.65 -2.74 15.48
N ARG A 68 6.53 -1.90 16.04
CA ARG A 68 7.94 -1.86 15.65
C ARG A 68 8.61 -3.23 15.77
N SER A 69 8.25 -4.00 16.80
CA SER A 69 8.78 -5.34 17.03
C SER A 69 8.41 -6.32 15.92
N ASP A 70 7.20 -6.20 15.37
CA ASP A 70 6.76 -7.04 14.25
C ASP A 70 7.61 -6.75 13.01
N PHE A 71 7.79 -5.46 12.67
CA PHE A 71 8.68 -5.06 11.57
C PHE A 71 10.13 -5.51 11.78
N ALA A 72 10.66 -5.35 13.00
CA ALA A 72 12.01 -5.76 13.32
C ALA A 72 12.19 -7.28 13.24
N GLN A 73 11.19 -8.05 13.65
CA GLN A 73 11.20 -9.51 13.54
C GLN A 73 11.14 -9.96 12.09
N THR A 74 10.27 -9.36 11.26
CA THR A 74 10.20 -9.64 9.82
C THR A 74 11.53 -9.30 9.14
N ALA A 75 12.11 -8.13 9.41
CA ALA A 75 13.40 -7.73 8.86
C ALA A 75 14.54 -8.68 9.30
N ALA A 76 14.53 -9.15 10.55
CA ALA A 76 15.54 -10.11 11.03
C ALA A 76 15.38 -11.51 10.43
N ALA A 77 14.16 -11.89 10.01
CA ALA A 77 13.88 -13.20 9.43
C ALA A 77 14.18 -13.29 7.92
N ILE A 78 14.24 -12.16 7.22
CA ILE A 78 14.43 -12.09 5.77
C ILE A 78 15.80 -11.52 5.46
N ASP A 79 16.70 -12.36 4.95
CA ASP A 79 18.04 -11.91 4.55
C ASP A 79 17.94 -10.83 3.47
N GLY A 80 18.69 -9.74 3.65
CA GLY A 80 18.67 -8.58 2.79
C GLY A 80 17.51 -7.59 3.03
N LEU A 81 16.66 -7.79 4.05
CA LEU A 81 15.63 -6.82 4.45
C LEU A 81 16.06 -6.02 5.70
N GLU A 82 15.88 -4.71 5.69
CA GLU A 82 16.26 -3.85 6.82
C GLU A 82 15.19 -2.79 7.11
N LEU A 83 14.75 -2.68 8.37
CA LEU A 83 13.87 -1.61 8.81
C LEU A 83 14.66 -0.30 8.93
N ARG A 84 14.36 0.66 8.05
CA ARG A 84 15.01 1.99 8.02
C ARG A 84 14.35 2.97 8.97
N SER A 85 13.02 2.99 9.00
CA SER A 85 12.27 3.86 9.88
C SER A 85 10.95 3.25 10.29
N TYR A 86 10.47 3.64 11.46
CA TYR A 86 9.15 3.28 11.97
C TYR A 86 8.62 4.43 12.81
N ARG A 87 7.33 4.70 12.67
CA ARG A 87 6.59 5.63 13.51
C ARG A 87 5.15 5.14 13.62
N MET A 88 4.65 5.13 14.84
CA MET A 88 3.25 4.91 15.15
C MET A 88 2.72 6.12 15.90
N ARG A 89 1.51 6.55 15.55
CA ARG A 89 0.80 7.63 16.24
C ARG A 89 -0.63 7.19 16.43
N GLU A 90 -1.13 7.37 17.64
CA GLU A 90 -2.52 7.19 17.96
C GLU A 90 -3.15 8.55 18.22
N ARG A 91 -4.25 8.85 17.54
CA ARG A 91 -4.98 10.08 17.72
C ARG A 91 -6.45 9.88 17.37
N ASP A 92 -7.34 10.34 18.25
CA ASP A 92 -8.79 10.34 18.02
C ASP A 92 -9.35 8.94 17.66
N GLY A 93 -8.81 7.89 18.29
CA GLY A 93 -9.20 6.49 18.01
C GLY A 93 -8.62 5.91 16.70
N ILE A 94 -7.68 6.60 16.05
CA ILE A 94 -7.03 6.14 14.83
C ILE A 94 -5.55 5.90 15.10
N THR A 95 -5.09 4.68 14.83
CA THR A 95 -3.68 4.31 14.79
C THR A 95 -3.14 4.53 13.38
N THR A 96 -2.17 5.43 13.24
CA THR A 96 -1.42 5.64 12.01
C THR A 96 -0.04 5.01 12.15
N VAL A 97 0.31 4.09 11.25
CA VAL A 97 1.63 3.49 11.18
C VAL A 97 2.30 3.93 9.87
N THR A 98 3.56 4.34 9.99
CA THR A 98 4.44 4.59 8.84
C THR A 98 5.74 3.84 9.05
N ALA A 99 6.14 3.03 8.09
CA ALA A 99 7.38 2.28 8.11
C ALA A 99 8.10 2.39 6.77
N GLU A 100 9.43 2.37 6.81
CA GLU A 100 10.25 2.23 5.61
C GLU A 100 11.19 1.04 5.80
N LEU A 101 11.20 0.13 4.84
CA LEU A 101 12.16 -0.96 4.74
C LEU A 101 13.03 -0.77 3.51
N SER A 102 14.26 -1.23 3.55
CA SER A 102 15.07 -1.44 2.35
C SER A 102 15.26 -2.92 2.07
N PHE A 103 15.26 -3.29 0.80
CA PHE A 103 15.61 -4.63 0.34
C PHE A 103 16.90 -4.59 -0.49
N ALA A 104 17.80 -5.54 -0.24
CA ALA A 104 19.09 -5.68 -0.90
C ALA A 104 19.09 -6.69 -2.05
N THR A 105 18.01 -7.47 -2.18
CA THR A 105 17.78 -8.45 -3.24
C THR A 105 16.30 -8.46 -3.64
N ALA A 106 16.00 -8.89 -4.88
CA ALA A 106 14.64 -9.14 -5.34
C ALA A 106 13.94 -10.15 -4.43
N HIS A 107 14.64 -11.22 -4.05
CA HIS A 107 14.12 -12.25 -3.15
C HIS A 107 13.65 -11.70 -1.79
N ALA A 108 14.37 -10.72 -1.22
CA ALA A 108 13.96 -10.10 0.05
C ALA A 108 12.63 -9.34 -0.09
N LEU A 109 12.38 -8.71 -1.24
CA LEU A 109 11.09 -8.07 -1.55
C LEU A 109 9.98 -9.11 -1.68
N GLU A 110 10.21 -10.20 -2.42
CA GLU A 110 9.23 -11.28 -2.60
C GLU A 110 8.87 -11.96 -1.27
N ALA A 111 9.89 -12.26 -0.46
CA ALA A 111 9.72 -12.85 0.87
C ALA A 111 8.95 -11.94 1.83
N PHE A 112 9.12 -10.62 1.73
CA PHE A 112 8.37 -9.66 2.54
C PHE A 112 6.86 -9.72 2.28
N PHE A 113 6.47 -9.83 1.01
CA PHE A 113 5.07 -9.93 0.62
C PHE A 113 4.44 -11.31 0.90
N GLY A 114 5.24 -12.37 0.85
CA GLY A 114 4.84 -13.71 1.24
C GLY A 114 3.74 -14.32 0.34
N PRO A 115 3.20 -15.49 0.72
CA PRO A 115 2.28 -16.25 -0.14
C PRO A 115 0.85 -15.67 -0.22
N ALA A 116 0.46 -14.83 0.74
CA ALA A 116 -0.88 -14.23 0.77
C ALA A 116 -1.02 -13.12 -0.30
N ALA A 117 0.00 -12.28 -0.46
CA ALA A 117 0.01 -11.18 -1.42
C ALA A 117 1.29 -11.21 -2.29
N PRO A 118 1.56 -12.31 -3.01
CA PRO A 118 2.85 -12.60 -3.62
C PRO A 118 3.33 -11.46 -4.52
N ALA A 119 4.62 -11.19 -4.41
CA ALA A 119 5.35 -10.39 -5.36
C ALA A 119 6.39 -11.26 -6.09
N VAL A 120 6.68 -10.90 -7.33
CA VAL A 120 7.67 -11.56 -8.19
C VAL A 120 8.44 -10.49 -8.94
N VAL A 121 9.77 -10.59 -8.94
CA VAL A 121 10.67 -9.75 -9.73
C VAL A 121 11.43 -10.62 -10.72
N GLU A 122 11.17 -10.42 -12.01
CA GLU A 122 11.85 -11.10 -13.10
C GLU A 122 12.90 -10.15 -13.69
N ALA A 123 14.14 -10.25 -13.19
CA ALA A 123 15.26 -9.45 -13.69
C ALA A 123 15.90 -10.11 -14.93
N GLY A 124 15.69 -9.52 -16.10
CA GLY A 124 16.34 -9.90 -17.36
C GLY A 124 17.54 -9.00 -17.69
N SER A 125 18.27 -9.36 -18.74
CA SER A 125 19.44 -8.56 -19.20
C SER A 125 19.07 -7.24 -19.86
N ALA A 126 17.84 -7.12 -20.37
CA ALA A 126 17.36 -5.95 -21.10
C ALA A 126 16.11 -5.31 -20.49
N GLU A 127 15.40 -6.05 -19.63
CA GLU A 127 14.10 -5.66 -19.10
C GLU A 127 13.94 -6.27 -17.71
N THR A 128 13.31 -5.53 -16.80
CA THR A 128 12.89 -6.06 -15.50
C THR A 128 11.38 -5.94 -15.38
N ARG A 129 10.74 -7.00 -14.88
CA ARG A 129 9.31 -7.02 -14.61
C ARG A 129 9.04 -7.24 -13.13
N PHE A 130 8.19 -6.40 -12.56
CA PHE A 130 7.64 -6.58 -11.21
C PHE A 130 6.16 -6.92 -11.31
N ARG A 131 5.75 -7.97 -10.61
CA ARG A 131 4.35 -8.35 -10.44
C ARG A 131 4.03 -8.47 -8.96
N HIS A 132 2.94 -7.87 -8.52
CA HIS A 132 2.44 -8.00 -7.15
C HIS A 132 0.94 -8.18 -7.15
N ARG A 133 0.46 -9.23 -6.46
CA ARG A 133 -0.97 -9.45 -6.26
C ARG A 133 -1.46 -8.56 -5.13
N LEU A 134 -2.21 -7.53 -5.51
CA LEU A 134 -2.80 -6.59 -4.56
C LEU A 134 -4.05 -7.16 -3.90
N PHE A 135 -4.81 -7.96 -4.65
CA PHE A 135 -6.10 -8.45 -4.21
C PHE A 135 -6.42 -9.79 -4.88
N ASP A 136 -7.05 -10.72 -4.17
CA ASP A 136 -7.35 -12.07 -4.65
C ASP A 136 -8.67 -12.18 -5.44
N GLY A 137 -9.59 -11.24 -5.25
CA GLY A 137 -10.97 -11.40 -5.73
C GLY A 137 -11.87 -12.05 -4.67
N PHE A 138 -13.17 -11.77 -4.74
CA PHE A 138 -14.20 -12.52 -4.03
C PHE A 138 -14.95 -13.40 -5.04
N PRO A 139 -14.75 -14.74 -5.04
CA PRO A 139 -15.39 -15.62 -6.03
C PRO A 139 -16.91 -15.49 -6.03
N ASP A 140 -17.48 -15.24 -4.85
CA ASP A 140 -18.86 -14.79 -4.67
C ASP A 140 -18.85 -13.29 -4.36
N ALA A 141 -18.58 -12.46 -5.36
CA ALA A 141 -18.57 -11.01 -5.21
C ALA A 141 -19.85 -10.58 -4.48
N ILE A 142 -19.69 -9.80 -3.41
CA ILE A 142 -20.84 -9.36 -2.62
C ILE A 142 -21.72 -8.53 -3.55
N GLY A 143 -22.86 -9.09 -3.95
CA GLY A 143 -23.79 -8.44 -4.88
C GLY A 143 -24.22 -7.06 -4.38
N GLU A 144 -24.96 -6.30 -5.20
CA GLU A 144 -25.25 -4.88 -4.94
C GLU A 144 -25.62 -4.49 -3.49
N PRO A 145 -26.40 -5.28 -2.71
CA PRO A 145 -26.67 -4.95 -1.31
C PRO A 145 -25.40 -4.89 -0.44
N GLY A 146 -24.46 -5.81 -0.66
CA GLY A 146 -23.19 -5.83 0.07
C GLY A 146 -22.22 -4.75 -0.39
N THR A 147 -22.19 -4.42 -1.69
CA THR A 147 -21.45 -3.25 -2.19
C THR A 147 -21.98 -1.95 -1.58
N ARG A 148 -23.31 -1.76 -1.53
CA ARG A 148 -23.92 -0.57 -0.90
C ARG A 148 -23.64 -0.47 0.60
N PHE A 149 -23.61 -1.60 1.29
CA PHE A 149 -23.16 -1.65 2.69
C PHE A 149 -21.69 -1.21 2.78
N ALA A 150 -20.82 -1.75 1.92
CA ALA A 150 -19.43 -1.38 1.92
C ALA A 150 -19.19 0.10 1.59
N ASP A 151 -19.91 0.66 0.62
CA ASP A 151 -19.89 2.09 0.33
C ASP A 151 -20.30 2.91 1.56
N SER A 152 -21.32 2.48 2.30
CA SER A 152 -21.83 3.25 3.43
C SER A 152 -20.90 3.23 4.66
N PHE A 153 -20.10 2.17 4.83
CA PHE A 153 -19.25 1.96 6.01
C PHE A 153 -17.75 2.15 5.72
N PHE A 154 -17.35 2.02 4.46
CA PHE A 154 -15.97 2.05 3.99
C PHE A 154 -15.78 2.99 2.78
N SER A 155 -16.66 3.97 2.56
CA SER A 155 -16.56 4.94 1.44
C SER A 155 -15.17 5.56 1.31
N ASP A 156 -14.53 5.77 2.44
CA ASP A 156 -13.26 6.47 2.52
C ASP A 156 -12.07 5.51 2.62
N ALA A 157 -12.34 4.20 2.60
CA ALA A 157 -11.30 3.20 2.68
C ALA A 157 -10.69 2.98 1.30
N SER A 158 -9.36 3.05 1.23
CA SER A 158 -8.64 2.87 -0.03
C SER A 158 -7.31 2.16 0.14
N VAL A 159 -6.94 1.46 -0.92
CA VAL A 159 -5.64 0.81 -1.07
C VAL A 159 -4.95 1.43 -2.28
N SER A 160 -3.71 1.82 -2.10
CA SER A 160 -2.85 2.46 -3.09
C SER A 160 -1.51 1.75 -3.13
N VAL A 161 -1.07 1.39 -4.33
CA VAL A 161 0.28 0.88 -4.58
C VAL A 161 0.93 1.75 -5.63
N THR A 162 2.09 2.30 -5.30
CA THR A 162 2.94 3.03 -6.24
C THR A 162 4.24 2.28 -6.45
N VAL A 163 4.56 1.97 -7.71
CA VAL A 163 5.84 1.37 -8.11
C VAL A 163 6.64 2.42 -8.85
N THR A 164 7.85 2.70 -8.38
CA THR A 164 8.81 3.60 -9.04
C THR A 164 10.03 2.82 -9.46
N THR A 165 10.44 2.99 -10.72
CA THR A 165 11.42 2.17 -11.42
C THR A 165 12.70 2.96 -11.74
N PRO A 166 13.87 2.31 -11.91
CA PRO A 166 15.15 2.97 -12.20
C PRO A 166 15.21 3.59 -13.60
N SER A 167 14.52 3.00 -14.59
CA SER A 167 14.37 3.47 -15.97
C SER A 167 12.90 3.84 -16.27
N ALA A 168 12.61 4.23 -17.51
CA ALA A 168 11.23 4.52 -17.92
C ALA A 168 10.41 3.23 -18.02
N VAL A 169 9.18 3.27 -17.52
CA VAL A 169 8.21 2.18 -17.61
C VAL A 169 7.81 2.00 -19.08
N THR A 170 8.13 0.83 -19.62
CA THR A 170 7.83 0.43 -20.99
C THR A 170 6.43 -0.15 -21.09
N ASN A 171 5.98 -0.88 -20.08
CA ASN A 171 4.66 -1.50 -20.02
C ASN A 171 4.12 -1.53 -18.59
N HIS A 172 2.79 -1.49 -18.43
CA HIS A 172 2.14 -1.69 -17.14
C HIS A 172 0.74 -2.29 -17.32
N GLY A 173 0.31 -3.08 -16.33
CA GLY A 173 -1.02 -3.71 -16.31
C GLY A 173 -2.11 -2.75 -15.85
N VAL A 174 -2.24 -2.59 -14.53
CA VAL A 174 -3.23 -1.69 -13.91
C VAL A 174 -2.58 -0.40 -13.39
N GLY A 175 -3.39 0.64 -13.21
CA GLY A 175 -2.97 1.93 -12.65
C GLY A 175 -2.59 2.97 -13.69
N GLU A 176 -2.20 4.14 -13.19
CA GLU A 176 -1.86 5.32 -14.00
C GLU A 176 -0.35 5.56 -13.95
N ARG A 177 0.26 5.76 -15.13
CA ARG A 177 1.68 6.13 -15.25
C ARG A 177 1.85 7.62 -15.03
N ALA A 178 2.77 8.00 -14.13
CA ALA A 178 3.13 9.39 -13.87
C ALA A 178 3.76 10.06 -15.10
N ALA A 179 3.67 11.40 -15.18
CA ALA A 179 4.26 12.18 -16.27
C ALA A 179 5.79 12.03 -16.38
N SER A 180 6.46 11.63 -15.30
CA SER A 180 7.89 11.28 -15.30
C SER A 180 8.21 10.04 -16.13
N GLY A 181 7.21 9.22 -16.44
CA GLY A 181 7.35 7.95 -17.13
C GLY A 181 7.94 6.81 -16.29
N ARG A 182 8.31 7.06 -15.03
CA ARG A 182 9.03 6.10 -14.17
C ARG A 182 8.22 5.49 -13.04
N SER A 183 7.00 5.98 -12.84
CA SER A 183 6.13 5.54 -11.74
C SER A 183 4.78 5.12 -12.26
N VAL A 184 4.21 4.07 -11.68
CA VAL A 184 2.83 3.62 -11.90
C VAL A 184 2.13 3.56 -10.56
N THR A 185 0.94 4.14 -10.46
CA THR A 185 0.12 4.12 -9.26
C THR A 185 -1.21 3.43 -9.53
N ALA A 186 -1.50 2.37 -8.80
CA ALA A 186 -2.78 1.70 -8.79
C ALA A 186 -3.51 2.04 -7.49
N ARG A 187 -4.74 2.56 -7.59
CA ARG A 187 -5.56 2.93 -6.43
C ARG A 187 -6.96 2.34 -6.59
N TYR A 188 -7.46 1.76 -5.50
CA TYR A 188 -8.77 1.14 -5.42
C TYR A 188 -9.45 1.55 -4.11
N THR A 189 -10.75 1.84 -4.17
CA THR A 189 -11.58 1.96 -2.96
C THR A 189 -11.93 0.56 -2.44
N ALA A 190 -12.37 0.47 -1.17
CA ALA A 190 -12.87 -0.79 -0.63
C ALA A 190 -14.04 -1.35 -1.47
N ALA A 191 -14.92 -0.48 -1.97
CA ALA A 191 -16.02 -0.86 -2.84
C ALA A 191 -15.55 -1.45 -4.16
N ASP A 192 -14.53 -0.84 -4.80
CA ASP A 192 -13.92 -1.37 -6.02
C ASP A 192 -13.38 -2.78 -5.79
N LEU A 193 -12.72 -3.03 -4.66
CA LEU A 193 -12.18 -4.35 -4.34
C LEU A 193 -13.29 -5.37 -4.09
N LEU A 194 -14.30 -4.99 -3.31
CA LEU A 194 -15.40 -5.88 -2.92
C LEU A 194 -16.31 -6.30 -4.08
N ALA A 195 -16.39 -5.48 -5.12
CA ALA A 195 -17.13 -5.79 -6.34
C ALA A 195 -16.40 -6.74 -7.31
N ARG A 196 -15.11 -7.06 -7.07
CA ARG A 196 -14.31 -7.84 -8.01
C ARG A 196 -14.28 -9.32 -7.68
N ALA A 197 -14.60 -10.13 -8.68
CA ALA A 197 -14.43 -11.58 -8.64
C ALA A 197 -13.00 -12.03 -8.98
N GLU A 198 -12.27 -11.22 -9.76
CA GLU A 198 -10.93 -11.55 -10.25
C GLU A 198 -9.82 -10.86 -9.45
N PRO A 199 -8.64 -11.49 -9.35
CA PRO A 199 -7.50 -10.91 -8.67
C PRO A 199 -6.98 -9.66 -9.39
N ILE A 200 -6.43 -8.73 -8.61
CA ILE A 200 -5.75 -7.55 -9.12
C ILE A 200 -4.24 -7.76 -9.03
N TRP A 201 -3.59 -7.66 -10.18
CA TRP A 201 -2.14 -7.71 -10.30
C TRP A 201 -1.60 -6.35 -10.71
N VAL A 202 -0.77 -5.76 -9.86
CA VAL A 202 0.09 -4.64 -10.23
C VAL A 202 1.26 -5.23 -11.01
N ASP A 203 1.36 -4.89 -12.29
CA ASP A 203 2.36 -5.42 -13.22
C ASP A 203 3.07 -4.23 -13.88
N VAL A 204 4.38 -4.14 -13.72
CA VAL A 204 5.18 -3.00 -14.19
C VAL A 204 6.48 -3.52 -14.79
N THR A 205 6.80 -3.02 -15.98
CA THR A 205 7.98 -3.40 -16.74
C THR A 205 8.82 -2.17 -17.11
N TRP A 206 10.14 -2.26 -16.97
CA TRP A 206 11.09 -1.17 -17.23
C TRP A 206 12.46 -1.63 -17.72
#